data_AF-A0A6G0RQ01-F1
#
_entry.id   AF-A0A6G0RQ01-F1
#
_cell.length_a   1.000
_cell.length_b   1.000
_cell.length_c   1.000
_cell.angle_alpha   90.00
_cell.angle_beta   90.00
_cell.angle_gamma   90.00
#
_symmetry.space_group_name_H-M   'P 1'
#
loop_
_entity.id
_entity.type
_entity.pdbx_description
1 polymer ?
#
loop_
_entity_poly.entity_id
_entity_poly.type
_entity_poly.pdbx_seq_one_letter_code
_entity_poly.pdbx_strand_id
1 'polypeptide(L)'
;MTKTRKSYSGSQKREAVQAVQGGASTEEVGKSRGIPARTLNRWVKKASENEGDLEIKRRGPPIRLPKEAEECIFQWVVARQMMGVPVGRQATIRKASEITTLMDGKGVGDGWYRGFLSRYPELGNRRSQAVTKDRNAVTGDDITALFWSVAKVVIEHNMDAS
;
A
#
# COMPACT_ATOMS: atom_id res chain seq x y z
N MET A 1 24.36 -13.16 -21.91
CA MET A 1 23.24 -13.76 -21.16
C MET A 1 23.40 -13.44 -19.68
N THR A 2 22.55 -12.59 -19.11
CA THR A 2 22.54 -12.28 -17.68
C THR A 2 21.97 -13.47 -16.90
N LYS A 3 22.76 -14.05 -16.01
CA LYS A 3 22.37 -15.23 -15.22
C LYS A 3 21.26 -14.85 -14.22
N THR A 4 20.02 -15.18 -14.53
CA THR A 4 18.87 -14.96 -13.64
C THR A 4 19.05 -15.76 -12.36
N ARG A 5 19.09 -15.08 -11.21
CA ARG A 5 19.22 -15.76 -9.91
C ARG A 5 17.91 -16.47 -9.56
N LYS A 6 18.00 -17.76 -9.23
CA LYS A 6 16.87 -18.59 -8.78
C LYS A 6 16.27 -18.00 -7.49
N SER A 7 14.97 -17.71 -7.51
CA SER A 7 14.20 -17.27 -6.34
C SER A 7 13.43 -18.46 -5.76
N TYR A 8 13.32 -18.52 -4.43
CA TYR A 8 12.58 -19.56 -3.71
C TYR A 8 11.49 -18.91 -2.88
N SER A 9 10.27 -19.44 -2.95
CA SER A 9 9.14 -18.92 -2.16
C SER A 9 9.36 -19.12 -0.65
N GLY A 10 8.62 -18.38 0.17
CA GLY A 10 8.66 -18.55 1.62
C GLY A 10 8.21 -19.95 2.06
N SER A 11 7.22 -20.53 1.37
CA SER A 11 6.75 -21.91 1.61
C SER A 11 7.82 -22.95 1.30
N GLN A 12 8.46 -22.84 0.12
CA GLN A 12 9.55 -23.75 -0.29
C GLN A 12 10.70 -23.77 0.71
N LYS A 13 11.04 -22.61 1.28
CA LYS A 13 12.06 -22.49 2.32
C LYS A 13 11.63 -23.18 3.62
N ARG A 14 10.43 -22.88 4.12
CA ARG A 14 9.91 -23.41 5.38
C ARG A 14 9.83 -24.92 5.36
N GLU A 15 9.22 -25.49 4.33
CA GLU A 15 9.11 -26.93 4.18
C GLU A 15 10.48 -27.62 4.05
N ALA A 16 11.43 -27.01 3.32
CA ALA A 16 12.78 -27.58 3.18
C ALA A 16 13.55 -27.56 4.51
N VAL A 17 13.38 -26.51 5.31
CA VAL A 17 13.97 -26.41 6.65
C VAL A 17 13.32 -27.40 7.61
N GLN A 18 11.99 -27.53 7.59
CA GLN A 18 11.26 -28.50 8.41
C GLN A 18 11.67 -29.94 8.10
N ALA A 19 11.86 -30.29 6.82
CA ALA A 19 12.32 -31.62 6.43
C ALA A 19 13.71 -31.95 7.04
N VAL A 20 14.63 -30.99 7.03
CA VAL A 20 15.97 -31.18 7.62
C VAL A 20 15.92 -31.19 9.15
N GLN A 21 15.08 -30.36 9.78
CA GLN A 21 14.86 -30.40 11.23
C GLN A 21 14.19 -31.71 11.69
N GLY A 22 13.37 -32.32 10.83
CA GLY A 22 12.79 -33.65 11.04
C GLY A 22 13.76 -34.82 10.82
N GLY A 23 15.05 -34.56 10.57
CA GLY A 23 16.11 -35.57 10.47
C GLY A 23 16.48 -36.00 9.06
N ALA A 24 15.89 -35.43 8.00
CA ALA A 24 16.27 -35.75 6.63
C ALA A 24 17.66 -35.17 6.27
N SER A 25 18.41 -35.87 5.43
CA SER A 25 19.71 -35.40 4.95
C SER A 25 19.56 -34.12 4.10
N THR A 26 20.38 -33.10 4.40
CA THR A 26 20.42 -31.84 3.64
C THR A 26 20.67 -32.06 2.15
N GLU A 27 21.46 -33.08 1.80
CA GLU A 27 21.80 -33.38 0.40
C GLU A 27 20.63 -33.98 -0.36
N GLU A 28 19.88 -34.88 0.28
CA GLU A 28 18.68 -35.51 -0.29
C GLU A 28 17.55 -34.51 -0.47
N VAL A 29 17.32 -33.66 0.54
CA VAL A 29 16.35 -32.56 0.47
C VAL A 29 16.76 -31.54 -0.59
N GLY A 30 18.06 -31.26 -0.71
CA GLY A 30 18.60 -30.38 -1.75
C GLY A 30 18.38 -30.92 -3.16
N LYS A 31 18.65 -32.21 -3.38
CA LYS A 31 18.48 -32.88 -4.68
C LYS A 31 17.01 -32.97 -5.09
N SER A 32 16.14 -33.39 -4.18
CA SER A 32 14.69 -33.51 -4.43
C SER A 32 14.02 -32.18 -4.73
N ARG A 33 14.42 -31.10 -4.04
CA ARG A 33 13.82 -29.76 -4.21
C ARG A 33 14.58 -28.86 -5.19
N GLY A 34 15.69 -29.33 -5.76
CA GLY A 34 16.53 -28.56 -6.68
C GLY A 34 17.16 -27.31 -6.03
N ILE A 35 17.52 -27.42 -4.75
CA ILE A 35 18.11 -26.38 -3.90
C ILE A 35 19.55 -26.79 -3.55
N PRO A 36 20.57 -25.96 -3.84
CA PRO A 36 21.94 -26.29 -3.46
C PRO A 36 22.08 -26.50 -1.94
N ALA A 37 22.77 -27.56 -1.51
CA ALA A 37 22.95 -27.92 -0.09
C ALA A 37 23.49 -26.74 0.76
N ARG A 38 24.43 -25.95 0.22
CA ARG A 38 24.94 -24.72 0.86
C ARG A 38 23.84 -23.70 1.18
N THR A 39 22.83 -23.59 0.32
CA THR A 39 21.69 -22.69 0.54
C THR A 39 20.79 -23.22 1.64
N LEU A 40 20.56 -24.53 1.67
CA LEU A 40 19.72 -25.18 2.68
C LEU A 40 20.36 -25.12 4.08
N ASN A 41 21.66 -25.45 4.20
CA ASN A 41 22.41 -25.30 5.46
C ASN A 41 22.35 -23.88 6.03
N ARG A 42 22.46 -22.86 5.15
CA ARG A 42 22.31 -21.46 5.58
C ARG A 42 20.90 -21.16 6.10
N TRP A 43 19.86 -21.76 5.54
CA TRP A 43 18.48 -21.56 6.02
C TRP A 43 18.25 -22.27 7.35
N VAL A 44 18.74 -23.50 7.50
CA VAL A 44 18.65 -24.27 8.75
C VAL A 44 19.38 -23.54 9.87
N LYS A 45 20.61 -23.07 9.63
CA LYS A 45 21.37 -22.25 10.58
C LYS A 45 20.64 -20.96 10.95
N LYS A 46 20.03 -20.28 9.98
CA LYS A 46 19.23 -19.08 10.27
C LYS A 46 17.98 -19.39 11.09
N ALA A 47 17.33 -20.52 10.84
CA ALA A 47 16.16 -20.95 11.58
C ALA A 47 16.48 -21.33 13.03
N SER A 48 17.69 -21.85 13.31
CA SER A 48 18.15 -22.09 14.68
C SER A 48 18.58 -20.82 15.41
N GLU A 49 19.06 -19.80 14.69
CA GLU A 49 19.54 -18.54 15.28
C GLU A 49 18.43 -17.49 15.49
N ASN A 50 17.39 -17.48 14.65
CA ASN A 50 16.26 -16.56 14.75
C ASN A 50 14.99 -17.39 14.64
N GLU A 51 14.26 -17.56 15.74
CA GLU A 51 12.99 -18.30 15.86
C GLU A 51 12.03 -18.05 14.68
N GLY A 52 12.19 -18.80 13.58
CA GLY A 52 11.22 -18.89 12.49
C GLY A 52 11.20 -17.79 11.42
N ASP A 53 11.99 -16.70 11.49
CA ASP A 53 11.98 -15.65 10.44
C ASP A 53 12.76 -16.09 9.17
N LEU A 54 12.12 -16.95 8.38
CA LEU A 54 12.57 -17.40 7.07
C LEU A 54 11.99 -16.55 5.93
N GLU A 55 11.33 -15.42 6.25
CA GLU A 55 10.67 -14.61 5.26
C GLU A 55 11.65 -14.02 4.24
N ILE A 56 11.14 -13.81 3.03
CA ILE A 56 11.89 -13.16 1.97
C ILE A 56 11.92 -11.66 2.30
N LYS A 57 12.94 -11.22 3.05
CA LYS A 57 13.19 -9.78 3.21
C LYS A 57 13.40 -9.16 1.84
N ARG A 58 12.70 -8.05 1.56
CA ARG A 58 12.85 -7.28 0.32
C ARG A 58 14.34 -6.97 0.12
N ARG A 59 14.83 -7.25 -1.09
CA ARG A 59 16.19 -6.88 -1.51
C ARG A 59 16.12 -5.53 -2.19
N GLY A 60 16.91 -4.57 -1.71
CA GLY A 60 16.99 -3.22 -2.27
C GLY A 60 17.13 -2.17 -1.17
N PRO A 61 17.42 -0.92 -1.54
CA PRO A 61 17.44 0.19 -0.60
C PRO A 61 16.13 0.24 0.20
N PRO A 62 16.20 0.56 1.49
CA PRO A 62 15.01 0.77 2.30
C PRO A 62 14.13 1.85 1.67
N ILE A 63 12.85 1.82 2.04
CA ILE A 63 11.90 2.86 1.64
C ILE A 63 12.51 4.21 2.06
N ARG A 64 12.62 5.14 1.11
CA ARG A 64 13.25 6.44 1.36
C ARG A 64 12.49 7.28 2.38
N LEU A 65 11.17 7.04 2.48
CA LEU A 65 10.31 7.60 3.51
C LEU A 65 10.04 6.54 4.59
N PRO A 66 10.00 6.92 5.88
CA PRO A 66 9.40 6.09 6.90
C PRO A 66 7.96 5.72 6.53
N LYS A 67 7.49 4.57 7.02
CA LYS A 67 6.15 4.07 6.71
C LYS A 67 5.07 5.06 7.13
N GLU A 68 5.26 5.70 8.28
CA GLU A 68 4.37 6.69 8.88
C GLU A 68 4.24 7.93 7.98
N ALA A 69 5.38 8.43 7.46
CA ALA A 69 5.38 9.56 6.54
C ALA A 69 4.71 9.21 5.20
N GLU A 70 4.90 7.98 4.73
CA GLU A 70 4.27 7.49 3.51
C GLU A 70 2.74 7.34 3.68
N GLU A 71 2.28 6.85 4.83
CA GLU A 71 0.86 6.75 5.20
C GLU A 71 0.20 8.13 5.25
N CYS A 72 0.87 9.14 5.82
CA CYS A 72 0.35 10.52 5.80
C CYS A 72 0.13 11.05 4.37
N ILE A 73 1.03 10.72 3.44
CA ILE A 73 0.87 11.10 2.03
C ILE A 73 -0.31 10.35 1.40
N PHE A 74 -0.47 9.06 1.71
CA PHE A 74 -1.61 8.27 1.29
C PHE A 74 -2.94 8.90 1.76
N GLN A 75 -3.08 9.17 3.06
CA GLN A 75 -4.27 9.79 3.63
C GLN A 75 -4.55 11.17 3.01
N TRP A 76 -3.52 11.97 2.76
CA TRP A 76 -3.67 13.25 2.07
C TRP A 76 -4.20 13.09 0.64
N VAL A 77 -3.73 12.09 -0.12
CA VAL A 77 -4.24 11.80 -1.46
C VAL A 77 -5.72 11.35 -1.40
N VAL A 78 -6.08 10.48 -0.46
CA VAL A 78 -7.47 10.02 -0.27
C VAL A 78 -8.40 11.18 0.09
N ALA A 79 -8.02 12.00 1.08
CA ALA A 79 -8.80 13.16 1.48
C ALA A 79 -9.05 14.13 0.32
N ARG A 80 -8.02 14.39 -0.50
CA ARG A 80 -8.15 15.21 -1.70
C ARG A 80 -9.10 14.62 -2.74
N GLN A 81 -9.12 13.30 -2.89
CA GLN A 81 -10.08 12.61 -3.75
C GLN A 81 -11.52 12.73 -3.22
N MET A 82 -11.71 12.57 -1.91
CA MET A 82 -13.02 12.72 -1.27
C MET A 82 -13.59 14.15 -1.42
N MET A 83 -12.72 15.15 -1.38
CA MET A 83 -13.08 16.56 -1.60
C MET A 83 -13.28 16.92 -3.09
N GLY A 84 -13.24 15.95 -4.00
CA GLY A 84 -13.44 16.17 -5.43
C GLY A 84 -12.28 16.86 -6.16
N VAL A 85 -11.12 17.03 -5.51
CA VAL A 85 -9.93 17.68 -6.09
C VAL A 85 -8.75 16.69 -6.11
N PRO A 86 -8.82 15.65 -6.97
CA PRO A 86 -7.86 14.55 -6.97
C PRO A 86 -6.43 15.05 -7.24
N VAL A 87 -5.46 14.48 -6.52
CA VAL A 87 -4.05 14.79 -6.70
C VAL A 87 -3.46 13.90 -7.78
N GLY A 88 -2.82 14.53 -8.77
CA GLY A 88 -2.09 13.82 -9.81
C GLY A 88 -0.69 13.41 -9.37
N ARG A 89 -0.10 12.49 -10.14
CA ARG A 89 1.26 11.97 -9.97
C ARG A 89 2.32 13.00 -9.59
N GLN A 90 2.41 14.10 -10.33
CA GLN A 90 3.45 15.12 -10.11
C GLN A 90 3.30 15.81 -8.76
N ALA A 91 2.06 16.08 -8.35
CA ALA A 91 1.79 16.70 -7.06
C ALA A 91 2.06 15.73 -5.89
N THR A 92 1.79 14.43 -6.06
CA THR A 92 2.19 13.40 -5.08
C THR A 92 3.71 13.29 -4.95
N ILE A 93 4.43 13.25 -6.07
CA ILE A 93 5.91 13.23 -6.07
C ILE A 93 6.47 14.48 -5.43
N ARG A 94 5.93 15.66 -5.76
CA ARG A 94 6.34 16.93 -5.14
C ARG A 94 6.14 16.89 -3.63
N LYS A 95 4.96 16.49 -3.15
CA LYS A 95 4.66 16.44 -1.71
C LYS A 95 5.59 15.49 -0.96
N ALA A 96 5.85 14.33 -1.54
CA ALA A 96 6.80 13.37 -1.00
C ALA A 96 8.24 13.91 -1.02
N SER A 97 8.61 14.66 -2.06
CA SER A 97 9.93 15.25 -2.21
C SER A 97 10.16 16.38 -1.21
N GLU A 98 9.14 17.17 -0.87
CA GLU A 98 9.20 18.15 0.20
C GLU A 98 9.60 17.48 1.52
N ILE A 99 8.97 16.35 1.85
CA ILE A 99 9.27 15.59 3.07
C ILE A 99 10.68 14.99 3.02
N THR A 100 11.07 14.32 1.93
CA THR A 100 12.41 13.69 1.86
C THR A 100 13.54 14.69 1.75
N THR A 101 13.30 15.88 1.20
CA THR A 101 14.31 16.94 1.14
C THR A 101 14.57 17.52 2.53
N LEU A 102 13.55 17.60 3.39
CA LEU A 102 13.73 17.99 4.79
C LEU A 102 14.55 16.96 5.59
N MET A 103 14.45 15.68 5.25
CA MET A 103 15.18 14.61 5.94
C MET A 103 16.62 14.47 5.43
N ASP A 104 16.80 14.33 4.12
CA ASP A 104 18.08 13.91 3.51
C ASP A 104 18.58 14.86 2.39
N GLY A 105 17.93 16.01 2.18
CA GLY A 105 18.29 16.97 1.13
C GLY A 105 18.05 16.48 -0.30
N LYS A 106 17.38 15.32 -0.48
CA LYS A 106 17.14 14.71 -1.79
C LYS A 106 15.66 14.38 -1.97
N GLY A 107 15.10 14.82 -3.09
CA GLY A 107 13.73 14.52 -3.50
C GLY A 107 13.54 13.06 -3.93
N VAL A 108 12.28 12.69 -4.14
CA VAL A 108 11.90 11.40 -4.73
C VAL A 108 11.48 11.57 -6.18
N GLY A 109 11.58 10.49 -6.95
CA GLY A 109 11.21 10.49 -8.36
C GLY A 109 10.20 9.40 -8.72
N ASP A 110 10.11 9.13 -10.00
CA ASP A 110 9.12 8.23 -10.59
C ASP A 110 9.17 6.80 -10.05
N GLY A 111 10.37 6.29 -9.76
CA GLY A 111 10.55 4.96 -9.17
C GLY A 111 9.88 4.85 -7.80
N TRP A 112 9.95 5.91 -6.99
CA TRP A 112 9.27 5.96 -5.70
C TRP A 112 7.76 5.96 -5.88
N TYR A 113 7.22 6.78 -6.79
CA TYR A 113 5.77 6.85 -7.05
C TYR A 113 5.19 5.51 -7.53
N ARG A 114 5.90 4.79 -8.41
CA ARG A 114 5.49 3.43 -8.82
C ARG A 114 5.50 2.47 -7.63
N GLY A 115 6.52 2.55 -6.78
CA GLY A 115 6.57 1.77 -5.55
C GLY A 115 5.45 2.11 -4.57
N PHE A 116 5.11 3.39 -4.44
CA PHE A 116 4.03 3.91 -3.60
C PHE A 116 2.68 3.34 -4.05
N LEU A 117 2.36 3.40 -5.36
CA LEU A 117 1.13 2.78 -5.88
C LEU A 117 1.11 1.25 -5.75
N SER A 118 2.26 0.58 -5.86
CA SER A 118 2.36 -0.86 -5.62
C SER A 118 2.13 -1.22 -4.14
N ARG A 119 2.35 -0.29 -3.21
CA ARG A 119 2.11 -0.47 -1.77
C ARG A 119 0.70 -0.10 -1.34
N TYR A 120 0.07 0.87 -2.03
CA TYR A 120 -1.30 1.32 -1.80
C TYR A 120 -2.16 1.11 -3.07
N PRO A 121 -2.55 -0.15 -3.38
CA PRO A 121 -3.31 -0.47 -4.58
C PRO A 121 -4.67 0.23 -4.64
N GLU A 122 -5.25 0.61 -3.49
CA GLU A 122 -6.49 1.39 -3.43
C GLU A 122 -6.40 2.75 -4.16
N LEU A 123 -5.21 3.35 -4.28
CA LEU A 123 -5.01 4.57 -5.06
C LEU A 123 -4.96 4.31 -6.58
N GLY A 124 -4.56 3.11 -6.99
CA GLY A 124 -4.44 2.70 -8.39
C GLY A 124 -5.78 2.37 -9.03
N ASN A 125 -6.69 1.77 -8.27
CA ASN A 125 -8.05 1.48 -8.69
C ASN A 125 -8.92 2.74 -8.62
N ARG A 126 -8.68 3.70 -9.51
CA ARG A 126 -9.65 4.77 -9.76
C ARG A 126 -10.98 4.15 -10.18
N ARG A 127 -11.96 4.10 -9.28
CA ARG A 127 -13.36 4.14 -9.71
C ARG A 127 -13.57 5.54 -10.24
N SER A 128 -13.55 5.70 -11.56
CA SER A 128 -14.21 6.84 -12.19
C SER A 128 -15.64 6.85 -11.67
N GLN A 129 -15.95 7.73 -10.72
CA GLN A 129 -17.34 8.08 -10.50
C GLN A 129 -17.76 8.77 -11.79
N ALA A 130 -18.66 8.12 -12.55
CA ALA A 130 -19.38 8.83 -13.58
C ALA A 130 -20.02 10.03 -12.88
N VAL A 131 -19.55 11.23 -13.20
CA VAL A 131 -20.29 12.44 -12.88
C VAL A 131 -21.46 12.42 -13.85
N THR A 132 -22.51 11.67 -13.51
CA THR A 132 -23.76 11.77 -14.25
C THR A 132 -24.27 13.18 -14.05
N LYS A 133 -24.76 13.76 -15.15
CA LYS A 133 -25.34 15.11 -15.22
C LYS A 133 -26.43 15.32 -14.15
N ASP A 134 -27.02 14.22 -13.67
CA ASP A 134 -28.04 14.14 -12.63
C ASP A 134 -27.62 14.72 -11.29
N ARG A 135 -26.32 14.77 -10.93
CA ARG A 135 -25.90 15.41 -9.65
C ARG A 135 -26.14 16.92 -9.61
N ASN A 136 -26.29 17.57 -10.77
CA ASN A 136 -26.61 18.99 -10.89
C ASN A 136 -28.02 19.22 -11.46
N ALA A 137 -28.79 18.15 -11.70
CA ALA A 137 -30.19 18.27 -12.09
C ALA A 137 -31.02 18.50 -10.82
N VAL A 138 -30.82 19.66 -10.17
CA VAL A 138 -31.72 20.12 -9.12
C VAL A 138 -33.06 20.39 -9.78
N THR A 139 -34.05 19.55 -9.48
CA THR A 139 -35.42 19.72 -9.95
C THR A 139 -36.18 20.68 -9.03
N GLY A 140 -37.31 21.21 -9.50
CA GLY A 140 -38.19 22.03 -8.65
C GLY A 140 -38.69 21.28 -7.42
N ASP A 141 -38.86 19.96 -7.53
CA ASP A 141 -39.29 19.10 -6.43
C ASP A 141 -38.20 18.98 -5.35
N ASP A 142 -36.92 18.93 -5.74
CA ASP A 142 -35.79 18.89 -4.80
C ASP A 142 -35.70 20.18 -3.97
N ILE A 143 -35.91 21.34 -4.60
CA ILE A 143 -35.96 22.65 -3.93
C ILE A 143 -37.15 22.70 -2.96
N THR A 144 -38.30 22.20 -3.40
CA THR A 144 -39.53 22.16 -2.60
C THR A 144 -39.36 21.24 -1.38
N ALA A 145 -38.74 20.07 -1.56
CA ALA A 145 -38.44 19.14 -0.48
C ALA A 145 -37.48 19.75 0.55
N LEU A 146 -36.43 20.43 0.09
CA LEU A 146 -35.50 21.14 0.97
C LEU A 146 -36.23 22.24 1.77
N PHE A 147 -37.04 23.06 1.10
CA PHE A 147 -37.82 24.12 1.75
C PHE A 147 -38.71 23.55 2.85
N TRP A 148 -39.49 22.51 2.57
CA TRP A 148 -40.37 21.90 3.57
C TRP A 148 -39.59 21.22 4.70
N SER A 149 -38.43 20.63 4.43
CA SER A 149 -37.58 20.07 5.48
C SER A 149 -37.06 21.14 6.43
N VAL A 150 -36.66 22.30 5.89
CA VAL A 150 -36.20 23.43 6.70
C VAL A 150 -37.37 24.05 7.46
N ALA A 151 -38.51 24.26 6.80
CA ALA A 151 -39.73 24.79 7.43
C ALA A 151 -40.20 23.90 8.58
N LYS A 152 -40.19 22.57 8.39
CA LYS A 152 -40.51 21.59 9.43
C LYS A 152 -39.56 21.74 10.63
N VAL A 153 -38.26 21.79 10.39
CA VAL A 153 -37.25 21.95 11.45
C VAL A 153 -37.43 23.30 12.18
N VAL A 154 -37.70 24.38 11.47
CA VAL A 154 -37.96 25.71 12.08
C VAL A 154 -39.19 25.69 12.98
N ILE A 155 -40.28 25.05 12.54
CA ILE A 155 -41.51 24.91 13.32
C ILE A 155 -41.28 23.99 14.53
N GLU A 156 -40.67 22.81 14.34
CA GLU A 156 -40.43 21.84 15.41
C GLU A 156 -39.48 22.38 16.48
N HIS A 157 -38.51 23.22 16.11
CA HIS A 157 -37.54 23.80 17.03
C HIS A 157 -37.88 25.22 17.48
N ASN A 158 -39.07 25.73 17.13
CA ASN A 158 -39.57 27.06 17.51
C ASN A 158 -38.52 28.18 17.29
N MET A 159 -37.80 28.09 16.18
CA MET A 159 -36.71 29.01 15.84
C MET A 159 -37.29 30.32 15.31
N ASP A 160 -37.72 31.19 16.22
CA ASP A 160 -38.09 32.56 15.90
C ASP A 160 -36.85 33.39 15.58
N ALA A 161 -36.93 34.22 14.53
CA ALA A 161 -35.88 35.18 14.19
C ALA A 161 -35.75 36.21 15.31
N SER A 162 -34.71 36.07 16.15
CA SER A 162 -34.28 37.10 17.11
C SER A 162 -33.59 38.26 16.42
#